data_AF-A0A1Y0EGB6-F1
#
_entry.id   AF-A0A1Y0EGB6-F1
#
_cell.length_a   1.000
_cell.length_b   1.000
_cell.length_c   1.000
_cell.angle_alpha   90.00
_cell.angle_beta   90.00
_cell.angle_gamma   90.00
#
_symmetry.space_group_name_H-M   'P 1'
#
loop_
_entity.id
_entity.type
_entity.pdbx_description
1 polymer ?
#
loop_
_entity_poly.entity_id
_entity_poly.type
_entity_poly.pdbx_seq_one_letter_code
_entity_poly.pdbx_strand_id
1 'polypeptide(L)'
;MSIPLPYRQRSRRAERDEARADWIDERRREARIVVADVIHHSDHLLRIACNVLVRHGETPEEREDARILLVVLEAKTPGRGHHHNQDPEVEQ
;
A
#
# COMPACT_ATOMS: atom_id res chain seq x y z
N MET A 1 -32.51 -18.36 -25.84
CA MET A 1 -31.74 -17.41 -25.01
C MET A 1 -31.40 -18.11 -23.69
N SER A 2 -30.18 -18.63 -23.52
CA SER A 2 -29.75 -19.22 -22.24
C SER A 2 -29.31 -18.11 -21.29
N ILE A 3 -29.96 -18.01 -20.14
CA ILE A 3 -29.59 -17.07 -19.08
C ILE A 3 -28.31 -17.63 -18.41
N PRO A 4 -27.21 -16.88 -18.30
CA PRO A 4 -26.00 -17.38 -17.66
C PRO A 4 -26.29 -17.65 -16.18
N LEU A 5 -26.12 -18.89 -15.75
CA LEU A 5 -26.42 -19.26 -14.38
C LEU A 5 -25.38 -18.64 -13.41
N PRO A 6 -25.81 -18.04 -12.29
CA PRO A 6 -24.98 -17.18 -11.44
C PRO A 6 -23.88 -17.91 -10.66
N TYR A 7 -23.91 -19.25 -10.58
CA TYR A 7 -22.94 -20.04 -9.79
C TYR A 7 -21.49 -19.85 -10.27
N ARG A 8 -21.25 -19.73 -11.58
CA ARG A 8 -19.90 -19.54 -12.15
C ARG A 8 -19.35 -18.13 -11.91
N GLN A 9 -20.19 -17.18 -11.55
CA GLN A 9 -19.77 -15.84 -11.17
C GLN A 9 -19.39 -15.77 -9.69
N ARG A 10 -20.05 -16.56 -8.83
CA ARG A 10 -19.73 -16.66 -7.41
C ARG A 10 -18.37 -17.32 -7.18
N SER A 11 -18.05 -18.41 -7.90
CA SER A 11 -16.74 -19.07 -7.82
C SER A 11 -15.60 -18.14 -8.25
N ARG A 12 -15.75 -17.45 -9.39
CA ARG A 12 -14.77 -16.46 -9.86
C ARG A 12 -14.58 -15.27 -8.93
N ARG A 13 -15.59 -14.87 -8.17
CA ARG A 13 -15.45 -13.82 -7.14
C ARG A 13 -14.65 -14.35 -5.95
N ALA A 14 -14.99 -15.54 -5.46
CA ALA A 14 -14.26 -16.18 -4.37
C ALA A 14 -12.77 -16.38 -4.70
N GLU A 15 -12.45 -16.93 -5.88
CA GLU A 15 -11.06 -17.10 -6.37
C GLU A 15 -10.30 -15.76 -6.41
N ARG A 16 -10.97 -14.68 -6.82
CA ARG A 16 -10.37 -13.33 -6.85
C ARG A 16 -10.17 -12.76 -5.46
N ASP A 17 -11.10 -13.02 -4.53
CA ASP A 17 -11.00 -12.55 -3.16
C ASP A 17 -9.90 -13.28 -2.40
N GLU A 18 -9.73 -14.59 -2.65
CA GLU A 18 -8.62 -15.41 -2.14
C GLU A 18 -7.27 -14.91 -2.68
N ALA A 19 -7.13 -14.77 -4.00
CA ALA A 19 -5.91 -14.24 -4.60
C ALA A 19 -5.58 -12.81 -4.10
N ARG A 20 -6.61 -12.01 -3.78
CA ARG A 20 -6.43 -10.69 -3.19
C ARG A 20 -5.96 -10.78 -1.74
N ALA A 21 -6.49 -11.70 -0.94
CA ALA A 21 -6.06 -11.91 0.43
C ALA A 21 -4.59 -12.33 0.48
N ASP A 22 -4.19 -13.30 -0.34
CA ASP A 22 -2.80 -13.76 -0.45
C ASP A 22 -1.86 -12.62 -0.86
N TRP A 23 -2.27 -11.81 -1.83
CA TRP A 23 -1.50 -10.63 -2.25
C TRP A 23 -1.37 -9.60 -1.13
N ILE A 24 -2.44 -9.35 -0.36
CA ILE A 24 -2.41 -8.45 0.79
C ILE A 24 -1.41 -8.96 1.84
N ASP A 25 -1.46 -10.25 2.15
CA ASP A 25 -0.60 -10.84 3.19
C ASP A 25 0.88 -10.79 2.80
N GLU A 26 1.21 -11.03 1.54
CA GLU A 26 2.58 -10.87 1.05
C GLU A 26 3.04 -9.41 1.10
N ARG A 27 2.21 -8.46 0.65
CA ARG A 27 2.54 -7.03 0.72
C ARG A 27 2.73 -6.54 2.15
N ARG A 28 1.95 -7.05 3.11
CA ARG A 28 2.13 -6.77 4.54
C ARG A 28 3.47 -7.30 5.05
N ARG A 29 3.84 -8.53 4.68
CA ARG A 29 5.13 -9.13 5.06
C ARG A 29 6.30 -8.31 4.55
N GLU A 30 6.29 -7.95 3.27
CA GLU A 30 7.32 -7.10 2.66
C GLU A 30 7.40 -5.72 3.35
N ALA A 31 6.25 -5.09 3.61
CA ALA A 31 6.21 -3.81 4.30
C ALA A 31 6.82 -3.88 5.71
N ARG A 32 6.56 -4.97 6.47
CA ARG A 32 7.18 -5.20 7.78
C ARG A 32 8.70 -5.32 7.69
N ILE A 33 9.22 -6.02 6.67
CA ILE A 33 10.67 -6.16 6.44
C ILE A 33 11.29 -4.78 6.18
N VAL A 34 10.67 -3.98 5.30
CA VAL A 34 11.15 -2.63 4.98
C VAL A 34 11.15 -1.72 6.20
N VAL A 35 10.10 -1.76 7.03
CA VAL A 35 10.04 -0.94 8.26
C VAL A 35 11.06 -1.41 9.30
N ALA A 36 11.28 -2.73 9.42
CA ALA A 36 12.28 -3.27 10.34
C ALA A 36 13.71 -2.83 9.97
N ASP A 37 13.99 -2.60 8.68
CA ASP A 37 15.31 -2.19 8.18
C ASP A 37 15.38 -0.70 7.80
N VAL A 38 14.77 0.16 8.63
CA VAL A 38 14.57 1.59 8.39
C VAL A 38 15.85 2.37 8.03
N ILE A 39 17.02 1.93 8.51
CA ILE A 39 18.30 2.61 8.29
C ILE A 39 18.78 2.46 6.84
N HIS A 40 18.45 1.35 6.19
CA HIS A 40 18.96 1.01 4.86
C HIS A 40 17.98 1.35 3.73
N HIS A 41 16.76 1.80 4.06
CA HIS A 41 15.73 2.15 3.09
C HIS A 41 15.50 3.66 3.00
N SER A 42 15.10 4.11 1.80
CA SER A 42 14.76 5.51 1.58
C SER A 42 13.43 5.87 2.25
N ASP A 43 13.29 7.14 2.68
CA ASP A 43 12.03 7.69 3.21
C ASP A 43 10.84 7.43 2.27
N HIS A 44 11.08 7.40 0.95
CA HIS A 44 10.03 7.08 -0.03
C HIS A 44 9.54 5.63 0.08
N LEU A 45 10.46 4.65 0.17
CA LEU A 45 10.08 3.25 0.37
C LEU A 45 9.39 3.04 1.72
N LEU A 46 9.88 3.72 2.76
CA LEU A 46 9.26 3.69 4.08
C LEU A 46 7.84 4.24 4.07
N ARG A 47 7.57 5.33 3.33
CA ARG A 47 6.20 5.85 3.15
C ARG A 47 5.29 4.85 2.45
N ILE A 48 5.77 4.17 1.40
CA ILE A 48 4.97 3.13 0.72
C ILE A 48 4.66 1.98 1.67
N ALA A 49 5.67 1.47 2.38
CA ALA A 49 5.49 0.38 3.35
C ALA A 49 4.50 0.77 4.46
N CYS A 50 4.65 1.96 5.03
CA CYS A 50 3.72 2.43 6.07
C CYS A 50 2.29 2.56 5.52
N ASN A 51 2.09 3.07 4.30
CA ASN A 51 0.74 3.14 3.70
C ASN A 51 0.09 1.75 3.56
N VAL A 52 0.89 0.72 3.21
CA VAL A 52 0.41 -0.66 3.18
C VAL A 52 -0.02 -1.10 4.58
N LEU A 53 0.79 -0.85 5.61
CA LEU A 53 0.47 -1.23 6.99
C LEU A 53 -0.71 -0.45 7.58
N VAL A 54 -0.87 0.84 7.27
CA VAL A 54 -2.05 1.61 7.69
C VAL A 54 -3.33 1.03 7.12
N ARG A 55 -3.30 0.59 5.86
CA ARG A 55 -4.49 0.08 5.16
C ARG A 55 -4.78 -1.39 5.47
N HIS A 56 -3.73 -2.19 5.65
CA HIS A 56 -3.81 -3.64 5.68
C HIS A 56 -3.18 -4.28 6.91
N GLY A 57 -2.59 -3.53 7.83
CA GLY A 57 -2.05 -4.05 9.09
C GLY A 57 -3.07 -4.91 9.83
N GLU A 58 -2.62 -5.94 10.50
CA GLU A 58 -3.51 -6.92 11.13
C GLU A 58 -4.04 -6.42 12.46
N THR A 59 -3.19 -5.75 13.22
CA THR A 59 -3.57 -5.19 14.51
C THR A 59 -3.84 -3.69 14.41
N PRO A 60 -4.75 -3.15 15.23
CA PRO A 60 -4.95 -1.71 15.29
C PRO A 60 -3.69 -0.96 15.76
N GLU A 61 -2.87 -1.58 16.63
CA GLU A 61 -1.61 -1.02 17.10
C GLU A 61 -0.62 -0.86 15.95
N GLU A 62 -0.44 -1.89 15.12
CA GLU A 62 0.44 -1.85 13.95
C GLU A 62 0.03 -0.73 12.97
N ARG A 63 -1.28 -0.55 12.78
CA ARG A 63 -1.81 0.52 11.93
C ARG A 63 -1.51 1.89 12.51
N GLU A 64 -1.60 2.05 13.83
CA GLU A 64 -1.33 3.33 14.50
C GLU A 64 0.16 3.67 14.49
N ASP A 65 1.02 2.70 14.80
CA ASP A 65 2.47 2.87 14.73
C ASP A 65 2.93 3.29 13.32
N ALA A 66 2.34 2.70 12.28
CA ALA A 66 2.60 3.08 10.90
C ALA A 66 2.15 4.51 10.56
N ARG A 67 1.04 5.00 11.14
CA ARG A 67 0.61 6.41 10.98
C ARG A 67 1.58 7.36 11.67
N ILE A 68 2.01 7.03 12.89
CA ILE A 68 2.99 7.85 13.63
C ILE A 68 4.29 7.94 12.84
N LEU A 69 4.77 6.83 12.29
CA LEU A 69 5.99 6.81 11.49
C LEU A 69 5.85 7.65 10.20
N LEU A 70 4.69 7.65 9.54
CA LEU A 70 4.43 8.53 8.40
C LEU A 70 4.59 10.01 8.77
N VAL A 71 4.02 10.43 9.90
CA VAL A 71 4.13 11.82 10.39
C VAL A 71 5.59 12.20 10.66
N VAL A 72 6.36 11.29 11.26
CA VAL A 72 7.80 11.50 11.51
C VAL A 72 8.58 11.64 10.19
N LEU A 73 8.29 10.79 9.20
CA LEU A 73 8.94 10.82 7.88
C LEU A 73 8.59 12.09 7.07
N GLU A 74 7.39 12.64 7.26
CA GLU A 74 7.00 13.91 6.67
C GLU A 74 7.73 15.09 7.32
N ALA A 75 7.80 15.12 8.65
CA ALA A 75 8.53 16.14 9.40
C ALA A 75 10.04 16.15 9.06
N LYS A 76 10.63 14.98 8.78
CA LYS A 76 12.04 14.84 8.37
C LYS A 76 12.33 15.41 6.98
N THR A 77 11.35 15.48 6.09
CA THR A 77 11.52 16.03 4.73
C THR A 77 10.71 17.33 4.56
N PRO A 78 11.11 18.45 5.17
CA PRO A 78 10.32 19.69 5.17
C PRO A 78 10.20 20.40 3.80
N GLY A 79 10.50 19.75 2.68
CA GLY A 79 10.58 20.37 1.34
C GLY A 79 9.99 19.59 0.16
N ARG A 80 9.28 18.46 0.35
CA ARG A 80 8.66 17.70 -0.77
C ARG A 80 7.14 17.81 -0.86
N GLY A 81 6.57 18.89 -0.32
CA GLY A 81 5.15 19.23 -0.50
C GLY A 81 4.78 19.79 -1.89
N HIS A 82 5.72 19.88 -2.85
CA HIS A 82 5.49 20.62 -4.10
C HIS A 82 6.22 20.07 -5.35
N HIS A 83 6.45 18.76 -5.47
CA HIS A 83 6.98 18.16 -6.71
C HIS A 83 6.14 16.98 -7.22
N HIS A 84 4.81 17.06 -7.06
CA HIS A 84 3.89 16.06 -7.62
C HIS A 84 3.03 16.59 -8.78
N ASN A 85 3.38 17.73 -9.41
CA ASN A 85 2.69 18.15 -10.63
C ASN A 85 3.43 19.24 -11.44
N GLN A 86 4.59 18.93 -12.01
CA GLN A 86 5.15 19.71 -13.14
C GLN A 86 5.82 18.78 -14.13
N ASP A 87 5.00 18.05 -14.89
CA ASP A 87 5.30 17.74 -16.29
C ASP A 87 4.03 18.11 -17.07
N PRO A 88 4.10 19.17 -17.88
CA PRO A 88 3.86 18.97 -19.30
C PRO A 88 4.87 19.76 -20.12
N GLU A 89 5.99 19.13 -20.49
CA GLU A 89 6.73 19.58 -21.68
C GLU A 89 6.05 18.95 -22.91
N VAL A 90 4.97 19.58 -23.35
CA VAL A 90 4.46 19.48 -24.73
C VAL A 90 4.46 20.90 -25.28
N GLU A 91 5.60 21.31 -25.83
CA GLU A 91 5.66 22.38 -26.81
C GLU A 91 6.05 21.80 -28.18
N GLN A 92 5.40 22.38 -29.18
CA GLN A 92 5.27 21.93 -30.56
C GLN A 92 6.52 22.21 -31.41
#